data_AF-A0AA38XKA8-F1
#
_entry.id   AF-A0AA38XKA8-F1
#
_cell.length_a   1.000
_cell.length_b   1.000
_cell.length_c   1.000
_cell.angle_alpha   90.00
_cell.angle_beta   90.00
_cell.angle_gamma   90.00
#
_symmetry.space_group_name_H-M   'P 1'
#
loop_
_entity.id
_entity.type
_entity.pdbx_description
1 polymer ?
#
loop_
_entity_poly.entity_id
_entity_poly.type
_entity_poly.pdbx_seq_one_letter_code
_entity_poly.pdbx_strand_id
1 'polypeptide(L)'
;MYSIAILITWIATLLNLAFANPIVRKSLNPQLLKARSSLSAEAFAAAADTWATNVVFVGGSQTYGGWVPPDCSWYDLGNIECLGLPANAIGDCNDMTVNQIGVIAGYGPCSFVGNAGYSATLAGKAGDGYQTVGPPQNIMSATCCPT
;
A
#
# COMPACT_ATOMS: atom_id res chain seq x y z
N MET A 1 6.96 -56.17 -29.61
CA MET A 1 8.19 -55.76 -28.87
C MET A 1 8.60 -54.30 -29.15
N TYR A 2 8.09 -53.63 -30.19
CA TYR A 2 8.40 -52.22 -30.48
C TYR A 2 7.57 -51.18 -29.71
N SER A 3 6.36 -51.53 -29.27
CA SER A 3 5.44 -50.58 -28.59
C SER A 3 5.91 -50.16 -27.19
N ILE A 4 6.64 -51.03 -26.50
CA ILE A 4 7.17 -50.75 -25.15
C ILE A 4 8.36 -49.78 -25.23
N ALA A 5 9.20 -49.91 -26.27
CA ALA A 5 10.35 -49.03 -26.48
C ALA A 5 9.91 -47.58 -26.77
N ILE A 6 8.80 -47.40 -27.49
CA ILE A 6 8.25 -46.07 -27.81
C ILE A 6 7.64 -45.41 -26.56
N LEU A 7 6.99 -46.19 -25.67
CA LEU A 7 6.42 -45.66 -24.43
C LEU A 7 7.51 -45.13 -23.48
N ILE A 8 8.65 -45.83 -23.42
CA ILE A 8 9.77 -45.45 -22.54
C ILE A 8 10.45 -44.16 -23.03
N THR A 9 10.57 -43.95 -24.35
CA THR A 9 11.13 -42.71 -24.89
C THR A 9 10.24 -41.49 -24.67
N TRP A 10 8.91 -41.66 -24.64
CA TRP A 10 7.98 -40.56 -24.30
C TRP A 10 7.99 -40.18 -22.82
N ILE A 11 8.22 -41.14 -21.92
CA ILE A 11 8.34 -40.85 -20.47
C ILE A 11 9.64 -40.09 -20.19
N ALA A 12 10.74 -40.46 -20.85
CA ALA A 12 12.04 -39.81 -20.67
C ALA A 12 12.07 -38.35 -21.17
N THR A 13 11.28 -37.99 -22.19
CA THR A 13 11.21 -36.61 -22.70
C THR A 13 10.36 -35.69 -21.82
N LEU A 14 9.36 -36.22 -21.10
CA LEU A 14 8.54 -35.46 -20.15
C LEU A 14 9.24 -35.21 -18.79
N LEU A 15 10.29 -35.96 -18.47
CA LEU A 15 11.09 -35.80 -17.24
C LEU A 15 12.17 -34.71 -17.34
N ASN A 16 12.41 -34.12 -18.52
CA ASN A 16 13.24 -32.93 -18.70
C ASN A 16 12.45 -31.63 -18.46
N LEU A 17 11.52 -31.66 -17.49
CA LEU A 17 10.94 -30.44 -16.94
C LEU A 17 12.08 -29.61 -16.39
N ALA A 18 12.26 -28.44 -17.00
CA ALA A 18 13.25 -27.44 -16.66
C ALA A 18 13.40 -27.33 -15.14
N PHE A 19 14.59 -27.66 -14.63
CA PHE A 19 15.01 -27.18 -13.34
C PHE A 19 15.05 -25.65 -13.44
N ALA A 20 13.95 -25.02 -13.07
CA ALA A 20 13.95 -23.62 -12.70
C ALA A 20 14.93 -23.53 -11.54
N ASN A 21 16.18 -23.15 -11.84
CA ASN A 21 17.14 -22.79 -10.81
C ASN A 21 16.41 -21.83 -9.89
N PRO A 22 16.34 -22.11 -8.57
CA PRO A 22 15.73 -21.17 -7.67
C PRO A 22 16.48 -19.86 -7.87
N ILE A 23 15.75 -18.82 -8.29
CA ILE A 23 16.30 -17.47 -8.33
C ILE A 23 16.60 -17.18 -6.86
N VAL A 24 17.86 -17.37 -6.47
CA VAL A 24 18.37 -16.90 -5.19
C VAL A 24 18.28 -15.39 -5.28
N ARG A 25 17.13 -14.84 -4.87
CA ARG A 25 16.99 -13.41 -4.64
C ARG A 25 18.09 -13.09 -3.64
N LYS A 26 19.08 -12.32 -4.10
CA LYS A 26 20.11 -11.74 -3.24
C LYS A 26 19.37 -11.19 -2.03
N SER A 27 19.58 -11.82 -0.87
CA SER A 27 18.94 -11.45 0.38
C SER A 27 19.04 -9.93 0.48
N LEU A 28 17.88 -9.26 0.55
CA LEU A 28 17.84 -7.81 0.72
C LEU A 28 18.68 -7.51 1.96
N ASN A 29 19.80 -6.81 1.77
CA ASN A 29 20.68 -6.49 2.87
C ASN A 29 19.83 -5.81 3.96
N PRO A 30 19.65 -6.42 5.15
CA PRO A 30 18.80 -5.87 6.19
C PRO A 30 19.26 -4.47 6.61
N GLN A 31 20.55 -4.17 6.41
CA GLN A 31 21.14 -2.86 6.71
C GLN A 31 20.82 -1.79 5.67
N LEU A 32 20.39 -2.17 4.46
CA LEU A 32 19.92 -1.23 3.41
C LEU A 32 18.40 -1.06 3.43
N LEU A 33 17.66 -1.99 4.05
CA LEU A 33 16.26 -1.82 4.41
C LEU A 33 16.13 -0.92 5.65
N LYS A 34 16.62 0.32 5.56
CA LYS A 34 16.15 1.33 6.51
C LYS A 34 14.67 1.52 6.24
N ALA A 35 13.83 1.24 7.24
CA ALA A 35 12.47 1.77 7.25
C ALA A 35 12.61 3.27 6.99
N ARG A 36 12.16 3.71 5.81
CA ARG A 36 12.06 5.14 5.56
C ARG A 36 11.06 5.62 6.60
N SER A 37 11.49 6.54 7.47
CA SER A 37 10.54 7.32 8.24
C SER A 37 9.52 7.83 7.23
N SER A 38 8.26 7.57 7.52
CA SER A 38 7.14 8.07 6.76
C SER A 38 7.35 9.52 6.35
N LEU A 39 7.11 9.84 5.08
CA LEU A 39 7.29 11.18 4.56
C LEU A 39 6.39 12.15 5.34
N SER A 40 6.98 13.22 5.88
CA SER A 40 6.27 14.20 6.70
C SER A 40 5.30 15.02 5.86
N ALA A 41 4.38 15.74 6.50
CA ALA A 41 3.43 16.62 5.82
C ALA A 41 4.12 17.60 4.87
N GLU A 42 5.35 18.01 5.19
CA GLU A 42 6.16 18.93 4.41
C GLU A 42 6.68 18.32 3.09
N ALA A 43 6.83 17.00 3.02
CA ALA A 43 7.21 16.31 1.78
C ALA A 43 6.04 16.26 0.79
N PHE A 44 4.82 16.07 1.30
CA PHE A 44 3.62 16.29 0.51
C PHE A 44 3.46 17.78 0.21
N ALA A 45 3.74 18.68 1.16
CA ALA A 45 3.71 20.13 0.97
C ALA A 45 4.62 20.61 -0.17
N ALA A 46 5.81 20.02 -0.29
CA ALA A 46 6.75 20.30 -1.37
C ALA A 46 6.26 19.83 -2.75
N ALA A 47 5.32 18.88 -2.78
CA ALA A 47 4.52 18.52 -3.95
C ALA A 47 3.11 19.16 -3.93
N ALA A 48 2.76 19.94 -2.90
CA ALA A 48 1.38 20.33 -2.58
C ALA A 48 0.95 21.66 -3.16
N ASP A 49 1.81 22.40 -3.87
CA ASP A 49 1.32 23.46 -4.75
C ASP A 49 0.29 22.90 -5.77
N THR A 50 0.21 21.57 -5.93
CA THR A 50 -0.76 20.88 -6.79
C THR A 50 -1.64 19.82 -6.10
N TRP A 51 -1.41 19.43 -4.83
CA TRP A 51 -2.10 18.28 -4.22
C TRP A 51 -2.48 18.47 -2.74
N ALA A 52 -3.78 18.64 -2.46
CA ALA A 52 -4.29 18.72 -1.09
C ALA A 52 -4.15 17.36 -0.37
N THR A 53 -3.67 17.37 0.88
CA THR A 53 -3.44 16.13 1.66
C THR A 53 -3.84 16.33 3.12
N ASN A 54 -4.72 15.45 3.63
CA ASN A 54 -4.99 15.31 5.07
C ASN A 54 -4.85 13.87 5.58
N VAL A 55 -4.74 12.89 4.68
CA VAL A 55 -4.49 11.49 5.01
C VAL A 55 -3.28 11.00 4.23
N VAL A 56 -2.46 10.19 4.90
CA VAL A 56 -1.31 9.53 4.29
C VAL A 56 -1.40 8.03 4.51
N PHE A 57 -1.26 7.29 3.42
CA PHE A 57 -1.10 5.84 3.44
C PHE A 57 0.35 5.47 3.17
N VAL A 58 0.87 4.49 3.91
CA VAL A 58 2.17 3.88 3.64
C VAL A 58 1.92 2.47 3.13
N GLY A 59 2.46 2.17 1.95
CA GLY A 59 2.40 0.87 1.30
C GLY A 59 3.79 0.44 0.86
N GLY A 60 4.36 -0.57 1.52
CA GLY A 60 5.69 -1.07 1.20
C GLY A 60 6.77 0.02 1.32
N SER A 61 7.34 0.44 0.19
CA SER A 61 8.36 1.51 0.13
C SER A 61 7.83 2.86 -0.37
N GLN A 62 6.52 2.96 -0.62
CA GLN A 62 5.86 4.16 -1.16
C GLN A 62 4.94 4.78 -0.10
N THR A 63 4.69 6.07 -0.27
CA THR A 63 3.77 6.84 0.56
C THR A 63 2.80 7.56 -0.33
N TYR A 64 1.52 7.49 0.00
CA TYR A 64 0.42 7.99 -0.81
C TYR A 64 -0.34 9.05 -0.01
N GLY A 65 -0.46 10.26 -0.55
CA GLY A 65 -1.18 11.37 0.07
C GLY A 65 -2.51 11.60 -0.63
N GLY A 66 -3.58 11.72 0.14
CA GLY A 66 -4.92 11.99 -0.37
C GLY A 66 -5.70 12.97 0.50
N TRP A 67 -6.78 13.49 -0.06
CA TRP A 67 -7.72 14.36 0.63
C TRP A 67 -9.07 13.68 0.83
N VAL A 68 -9.44 13.44 2.09
CA VAL A 68 -10.78 12.99 2.48
C VAL A 68 -11.56 14.20 3.01
N PRO A 69 -12.71 14.58 2.43
CA PRO A 69 -13.46 15.73 2.91
C PRO A 69 -13.86 15.61 4.39
N PRO A 70 -13.68 16.67 5.18
CA PRO A 70 -13.96 16.67 6.62
C PRO A 70 -15.42 17.07 6.89
N ASP A 71 -16.39 16.30 6.40
CA ASP A 71 -17.83 16.57 6.53
C ASP A 71 -18.58 15.46 7.30
N CYS A 72 -17.85 14.52 7.92
CA CYS A 72 -18.38 13.31 8.56
C CYS A 72 -19.14 12.35 7.63
N SER A 73 -19.07 12.55 6.30
CA SER A 73 -19.58 11.59 5.33
C SER A 73 -18.58 10.45 5.12
N TRP A 74 -19.09 9.27 4.78
CA TRP A 74 -18.24 8.17 4.33
C TRP A 74 -17.97 8.31 2.84
N TYR A 75 -16.69 8.23 2.48
CA TYR A 75 -16.22 8.24 1.10
C TYR A 75 -15.64 6.89 0.73
N ASP A 76 -15.97 6.43 -0.47
CA ASP A 76 -15.27 5.34 -1.13
C ASP A 76 -13.93 5.86 -1.64
N LEU A 77 -12.83 5.26 -1.17
CA LEU A 77 -11.48 5.63 -1.56
C LEU A 77 -11.15 5.23 -3.01
N GLY A 78 -12.00 4.43 -3.67
CA GLY A 78 -11.94 4.20 -5.12
C GLY A 78 -12.41 5.40 -5.94
N ASN A 79 -13.03 6.41 -5.32
CA ASN A 79 -13.43 7.65 -5.99
C ASN A 79 -12.56 8.84 -5.54
N ILE A 80 -11.47 8.59 -4.82
CA ILE A 80 -10.52 9.60 -4.36
C ILE A 80 -9.16 9.26 -4.94
N GLU A 81 -8.54 10.23 -5.62
CA GLU A 81 -7.19 10.08 -6.13
C GLU A 81 -6.16 10.33 -5.02
N CYS A 82 -5.08 9.53 -5.06
CA CYS A 82 -3.93 9.62 -4.17
C CYS A 82 -2.65 9.88 -4.98
N LEU A 83 -1.78 10.75 -4.46
CA LEU A 83 -0.45 11.01 -5.00
C LEU A 83 0.58 10.12 -4.30
N GLY A 84 1.18 9.19 -5.05
CA GLY A 84 2.28 8.34 -4.62
C GLY A 84 3.64 9.00 -4.78
N LEU A 85 4.36 9.20 -3.67
CA LEU A 85 5.73 9.70 -3.63
C LEU A 85 6.75 8.56 -3.42
N PRO A 86 7.99 8.71 -3.95
CA PRO A 86 8.54 9.86 -4.69
C PRO A 86 8.26 9.84 -6.20
N ALA A 87 7.50 8.88 -6.71
CA ALA A 87 7.29 8.68 -8.15
C ALA A 87 6.34 9.71 -8.80
N ASN A 88 5.63 10.50 -7.98
CA ASN A 88 4.53 11.38 -8.42
C ASN A 88 3.47 10.65 -9.24
N ALA A 89 3.15 9.41 -8.85
CA ALA A 89 2.12 8.60 -9.50
C ALA A 89 0.75 8.97 -8.93
N ILE A 90 -0.25 9.15 -9.79
CA ILE A 90 -1.64 9.40 -9.38
C ILE A 90 -2.46 8.13 -9.65
N GLY A 91 -3.31 7.75 -8.71
CA GLY A 91 -4.28 6.66 -8.86
C GLY A 91 -5.24 6.58 -7.69
N ASP A 92 -6.22 5.70 -7.78
CA ASP A 92 -7.28 5.56 -6.78
C ASP A 92 -6.70 5.13 -5.43
N CYS A 93 -7.11 5.79 -4.34
CA CYS A 93 -6.57 5.58 -3.00
C CYS A 93 -6.80 4.15 -2.47
N ASN A 94 -7.78 3.41 -3.00
CA ASN A 94 -8.06 2.03 -2.58
C ASN A 94 -7.23 0.96 -3.31
N ASP A 95 -6.49 1.28 -4.37
CA ASP A 95 -5.74 0.28 -5.16
C ASP A 95 -4.45 -0.20 -4.47
N MET A 96 -3.93 0.58 -3.52
CA MET A 96 -2.70 0.26 -2.79
C MET A 96 -2.94 -0.62 -1.56
N THR A 97 -2.04 -1.57 -1.35
CA THR A 97 -1.94 -2.29 -0.09
C THR A 97 -1.29 -1.39 0.97
N VAL A 98 -2.03 -1.06 2.02
CA VAL A 98 -1.62 -0.16 3.09
C VAL A 98 -1.18 -0.96 4.31
N ASN A 99 0.00 -0.64 4.84
CA ASN A 99 0.52 -1.19 6.09
C ASN A 99 0.53 -0.15 7.22
N GLN A 100 0.44 1.16 6.93
CA GLN A 100 0.28 2.19 7.94
C GLN A 100 -0.56 3.38 7.42
N ILE A 101 -1.27 4.06 8.32
CA ILE A 101 -2.06 5.25 8.03
C ILE A 101 -1.64 6.38 8.97
N GLY A 102 -1.45 7.57 8.44
CA GLY A 102 -1.29 8.80 9.19
C GLY A 102 -2.37 9.80 8.80
N VAL A 103 -2.78 10.64 9.75
CA VAL A 103 -3.64 11.80 9.48
C VAL A 103 -2.79 13.04 9.71
N ILE A 104 -2.72 13.90 8.69
CA ILE A 104 -1.96 15.15 8.71
C ILE A 104 -2.84 16.28 9.26
N ALA A 105 -2.19 17.23 9.94
CA ALA A 105 -2.76 18.35 10.67
C ALA A 105 -4.11 18.90 10.14
N GLY A 106 -5.10 19.02 11.04
CA GLY A 106 -6.22 19.96 10.92
C GLY A 106 -7.60 19.37 10.58
N TYR A 107 -7.67 18.08 10.25
CA TYR A 107 -8.90 17.50 9.65
C TYR A 107 -9.28 16.11 10.17
N GLY A 108 -8.93 15.76 11.41
CA GLY A 108 -9.38 14.54 12.08
C GLY A 108 -10.29 14.82 13.29
N PRO A 109 -10.90 13.78 13.89
CA PRO A 109 -10.59 12.36 13.72
C PRO A 109 -11.06 11.78 12.39
N CYS A 110 -10.27 10.85 11.84
CA CYS A 110 -10.63 10.10 10.64
C CYS A 110 -10.81 8.61 10.96
N SER A 111 -11.89 8.02 10.50
CA SER A 111 -12.14 6.58 10.58
C SER A 111 -11.91 5.92 9.22
N PHE A 112 -11.34 4.72 9.25
CA PHE A 112 -10.96 3.97 8.05
C PHE A 112 -11.53 2.56 8.11
N VAL A 113 -11.91 2.00 6.96
CA VAL A 113 -12.33 0.60 6.82
C VAL A 113 -11.55 -0.05 5.69
N GLY A 114 -10.94 -1.20 5.97
CA GLY A 114 -10.20 -2.00 5.00
C GLY A 114 -10.96 -3.23 4.51
N ASN A 115 -10.52 -3.80 3.38
CA ASN A 115 -11.17 -4.97 2.76
C ASN A 115 -10.93 -6.30 3.49
N ALA A 116 -9.95 -6.38 4.38
CA ALA A 116 -9.65 -7.54 5.21
C ALA A 116 -10.04 -7.32 6.69
N GLY A 117 -11.04 -6.48 6.94
CA GLY A 117 -11.65 -6.28 8.25
C GLY A 117 -10.93 -5.28 9.17
N TYR A 118 -9.94 -4.53 8.66
CA TYR A 118 -9.38 -3.42 9.42
C TYR A 118 -10.43 -2.34 9.63
N SER A 119 -10.53 -1.85 10.87
CA SER A 119 -11.26 -0.62 11.17
C SER A 119 -10.57 0.10 12.32
N ALA A 120 -10.31 1.40 12.14
CA ALA A 120 -9.72 2.22 13.17
C ALA A 120 -10.11 3.69 12.99
N THR A 121 -10.20 4.40 14.12
CA THR A 121 -10.33 5.85 14.16
C THR A 121 -9.02 6.47 14.66
N LEU A 122 -8.46 7.36 13.86
CA LEU A 122 -7.24 8.11 14.17
C LEU A 122 -7.61 9.53 14.58
N ALA A 123 -7.11 9.98 15.73
CA ALA A 123 -7.48 11.28 16.32
C ALA A 123 -7.08 12.50 15.47
N GLY A 124 -6.09 12.34 14.58
CA GLY A 124 -5.74 13.33 13.58
C GLY A 124 -4.97 14.55 14.06
N LYS A 125 -4.20 14.43 15.16
CA LYS A 125 -3.31 15.53 15.57
C LYS A 125 -2.01 15.43 14.79
N ALA A 126 -1.52 16.61 14.36
CA ALA A 126 -0.20 16.74 13.76
C ALA A 126 0.86 16.21 14.73
N GLY A 127 1.70 15.28 14.26
CA GLY A 127 2.77 14.69 15.07
C GLY A 127 2.41 13.39 15.81
N ASP A 128 1.17 12.91 15.72
CA ASP A 128 0.76 11.61 16.29
C ASP A 128 1.41 10.39 15.59
N GLY A 129 2.07 10.62 14.45
CA GLY A 129 2.77 9.59 13.70
C GLY A 129 1.82 8.71 12.88
N TYR A 130 2.24 7.45 12.66
CA TYR A 130 1.55 6.51 11.79
C TYR A 130 1.02 5.33 12.60
N GLN A 131 -0.24 5.00 12.38
CA GLN A 131 -0.88 3.83 12.96
C GLN A 131 -0.71 2.63 12.02
N THR A 132 -0.39 1.47 12.59
CA THR A 132 -0.19 0.24 11.81
C THR A 132 -1.54 -0.36 11.39
N VAL A 133 -1.61 -0.78 10.12
CA VAL A 133 -2.71 -1.56 9.54
C VAL A 133 -2.31 -3.03 9.54
N GLY A 134 -2.94 -3.82 10.41
CA GLY A 134 -2.67 -5.25 10.55
C GLY A 134 -3.92 -6.09 10.25
N PRO A 135 -3.87 -7.04 9.30
CA PRO A 135 -2.83 -7.27 8.29
C PRO A 135 -2.80 -6.15 7.22
N PRO A 136 -1.68 -5.97 6.48
CA PRO A 136 -1.63 -5.02 5.36
C PRO A 136 -2.74 -5.32 4.34
N GLN A 137 -3.49 -4.29 3.96
CA GLN A 137 -4.70 -4.45 3.16
C GLN A 137 -5.09 -3.13 2.47
N ASN A 138 -6.02 -3.20 1.53
CA ASN A 138 -6.57 -2.01 0.89
C ASN A 138 -7.52 -1.30 1.85
N ILE A 139 -7.45 0.02 1.90
CA ILE A 139 -8.44 0.83 2.61
C ILE A 139 -9.53 1.20 1.60
N MET A 140 -10.75 0.80 1.90
CA MET A 140 -11.88 0.91 0.99
C MET A 140 -12.64 2.21 1.22
N SER A 141 -12.79 2.61 2.48
CA SER A 141 -13.53 3.82 2.81
C SER A 141 -12.91 4.56 3.97
N ALA A 142 -13.15 5.86 3.97
CA ALA A 142 -12.75 6.75 5.05
C ALA A 142 -13.85 7.78 5.34
N THR A 143 -13.88 8.26 6.57
CA THR A 143 -14.64 9.45 6.95
C THR A 143 -13.76 10.31 7.85
N CYS A 144 -13.79 11.62 7.66
CA CYS A 144 -13.10 12.56 8.52
C CYS A 144 -14.13 13.56 9.06
N CYS A 145 -14.04 13.86 10.35
CA CYS A 145 -14.88 14.86 11.00
C CYS A 145 -14.03 16.07 11.39
N PRO A 146 -14.56 17.29 11.23
CA PRO A 146 -13.87 18.48 11.72
C PRO A 146 -13.83 18.43 13.26
N THR A 147 -12.67 18.80 13.82
CA THR A 147 -12.46 18.93 15.27
C THR A 147 -12.85 20.29 15.81
#